data_AF-A0A256WE06-F1
#
_entry.id   AF-A0A256WE06-F1
#
_cell.length_a   1.000
_cell.length_b   1.000
_cell.length_c   1.000
_cell.angle_alpha   90.00
_cell.angle_beta   90.00
_cell.angle_gamma   90.00
#
_symmetry.space_group_name_H-M   'P 1'
#
loop_
_entity.id
_entity.type
_entity.pdbx_description
1 polymer ?
#
loop_
_entity_poly.entity_id
_entity_poly.type
_entity_poly.pdbx_seq_one_letter_code
_entity_poly.pdbx_strand_id
1 'polypeptide(L)'
;MKHKTSTLIIVLLFSIFITSCVKPFTEEDNGTTINLGIDDPFEVELTGNPTTGYIWEVASFEASIIKQIGEARFEPDDGKPGSDGKYTFEFQTIAAGQTSLNLIYHRKFEENEPPAKTFTIEIVAGTMGRILEE
;
A
#
# COMPACT_ATOMS: atom_id res chain seq x y z
N MET A 1 -9.59 0.11 -61.43
CA MET A 1 -10.89 0.42 -60.78
C MET A 1 -11.26 -0.77 -59.90
N LYS A 2 -11.39 -0.74 -58.58
CA LYS A 2 -11.43 0.31 -57.55
C LYS A 2 -10.84 -0.30 -56.26
N HIS A 3 -10.03 0.45 -55.53
CA HIS A 3 -9.65 0.14 -54.15
C HIS A 3 -10.88 0.23 -53.23
N LYS A 4 -10.98 -0.67 -52.25
CA LYS A 4 -11.67 -0.40 -50.98
C LYS A 4 -10.83 -0.97 -49.84
N THR A 5 -9.91 -0.14 -49.36
CA THR A 5 -9.42 -0.19 -47.98
C THR A 5 -10.59 0.16 -47.05
N SER A 6 -10.84 -0.64 -46.03
CA SER A 6 -11.77 -0.29 -44.95
C SER A 6 -11.13 -0.66 -43.61
N THR A 7 -10.60 0.36 -42.98
CA THR A 7 -10.08 0.42 -41.61
C THR A 7 -11.12 -0.04 -40.58
N LEU A 8 -10.62 -0.36 -39.37
CA LEU A 8 -11.29 -0.36 -38.07
C LEU A 8 -11.67 -1.75 -37.51
N ILE A 9 -10.68 -2.48 -37.01
CA ILE A 9 -10.91 -3.43 -35.91
C ILE A 9 -10.52 -2.70 -34.62
N ILE A 10 -11.56 -2.47 -33.84
CA ILE A 10 -11.65 -1.70 -32.61
C ILE A 10 -10.77 -2.35 -31.54
N VAL A 11 -10.05 -1.49 -30.84
CA VAL A 11 -9.28 -1.73 -29.60
C VAL A 11 -10.09 -2.62 -28.65
N LEU A 12 -9.79 -3.92 -28.63
CA LEU A 12 -10.30 -4.80 -27.59
C LEU A 12 -9.33 -4.67 -26.44
N LEU A 13 -9.67 -3.74 -25.55
CA LEU A 13 -9.17 -3.57 -24.19
C LEU A 13 -9.16 -4.94 -23.50
N PHE A 14 -8.10 -5.71 -23.70
CA PHE A 14 -7.70 -6.73 -22.73
C PHE A 14 -7.15 -5.96 -21.54
N SER A 15 -8.08 -5.40 -20.74
CA SER A 15 -7.83 -5.08 -19.34
C SER A 15 -7.55 -6.40 -18.65
N ILE A 16 -6.33 -6.90 -18.83
CA ILE A 16 -5.77 -7.89 -17.94
C ILE A 16 -5.69 -7.14 -16.61
N PHE A 17 -6.70 -7.31 -15.77
CA PHE A 17 -6.55 -7.11 -14.34
C PHE A 17 -5.53 -8.16 -13.91
N ILE A 18 -4.25 -7.81 -14.02
CA ILE A 18 -3.19 -8.56 -13.38
C ILE A 18 -3.44 -8.30 -11.90
N THR A 19 -4.21 -9.18 -11.27
CA THR A 19 -4.23 -9.27 -9.80
C THR A 19 -2.85 -9.77 -9.42
N SER A 20 -1.90 -8.84 -9.37
CA SER A 20 -0.59 -9.11 -8.81
C SER A 20 -0.82 -9.42 -7.34
N CYS A 21 -0.64 -10.68 -6.96
CA CYS A 21 -0.61 -11.09 -5.56
C CYS A 21 0.74 -10.66 -5.00
N VAL A 22 0.92 -9.35 -4.81
CA VAL A 22 1.99 -8.82 -3.97
C VAL A 22 1.58 -9.12 -2.54
N LYS A 23 2.39 -9.88 -1.80
CA LYS A 23 2.16 -10.12 -0.37
C LYS A 23 2.23 -8.75 0.35
N PRO A 24 1.24 -8.38 1.18
CA PRO A 24 1.30 -7.14 1.93
C PRO A 24 2.46 -7.17 2.93
N PHE A 25 3.03 -6.01 3.22
CA PHE A 25 3.93 -5.83 4.35
C PHE A 25 3.14 -5.91 5.64
N THR A 26 3.63 -6.67 6.59
CA THR A 26 2.96 -6.99 7.86
C THR A 26 3.81 -6.51 9.03
N GLU A 27 3.38 -6.74 10.26
CA GLU A 27 4.15 -6.41 11.46
C GLU A 27 5.54 -7.06 11.48
N GLU A 28 5.73 -8.16 10.76
CA GLU A 28 7.03 -8.84 10.60
C GLU A 28 8.04 -7.99 9.82
N ASP A 29 7.57 -7.06 8.99
CA ASP A 29 8.38 -6.17 8.16
C ASP A 29 8.69 -4.84 8.86
N ASN A 30 8.25 -4.66 10.11
CA ASN A 30 8.46 -3.42 10.85
C ASN A 30 9.96 -3.13 11.07
N GLY A 31 10.38 -1.91 10.75
CA GLY A 31 11.75 -1.43 10.81
C GLY A 31 12.63 -1.87 9.63
N THR A 32 12.07 -2.53 8.62
CA THR A 32 12.83 -2.97 7.43
C THR A 32 12.96 -1.87 6.38
N THR A 33 13.85 -2.10 5.42
CA THR A 33 13.98 -1.28 4.21
C THR A 33 13.54 -2.08 2.99
N ILE A 34 12.64 -1.50 2.19
CA ILE A 34 12.09 -2.11 0.99
C ILE A 34 12.51 -1.32 -0.25
N ASN A 35 12.77 -2.03 -1.33
CA ASN A 35 13.19 -1.45 -2.61
C ASN A 35 12.07 -1.65 -3.62
N LEU A 36 11.56 -0.55 -4.18
CA LEU A 36 10.45 -0.54 -5.11
C LEU A 36 10.83 0.22 -6.40
N GLY A 37 10.22 -0.19 -7.51
CA GLY A 37 10.20 0.56 -8.75
C GLY A 37 9.39 1.85 -8.63
N ILE A 38 9.38 2.65 -9.69
CA ILE A 38 8.44 3.78 -9.83
C ILE A 38 7.10 3.21 -10.31
N ASP A 39 5.99 3.75 -9.82
CA ASP A 39 4.62 3.30 -10.08
C ASP A 39 4.26 1.93 -9.50
N ASP A 40 5.12 1.35 -8.65
CA ASP A 40 4.88 0.06 -8.00
C ASP A 40 3.81 0.19 -6.91
N PRO A 41 2.73 -0.61 -6.99
CA PRO A 41 1.76 -0.70 -5.90
C PRO A 41 2.31 -1.59 -4.78
N PHE A 42 2.00 -1.22 -3.54
CA PHE A 42 2.26 -2.05 -2.37
C PHE A 42 1.21 -1.85 -1.29
N GLU A 43 1.05 -2.86 -0.44
CA GLU A 43 0.07 -2.84 0.64
C GLU A 43 0.77 -3.03 1.99
N VAL A 44 0.21 -2.40 3.03
CA VAL A 44 0.55 -2.63 4.42
C VAL A 44 -0.69 -3.19 5.12
N GLU A 45 -0.57 -4.36 5.75
CA GLU A 45 -1.63 -5.04 6.45
C GLU A 45 -1.26 -5.22 7.93
N LEU A 46 -2.03 -4.60 8.83
CA LEU A 46 -1.75 -4.57 10.26
C LEU A 46 -2.94 -5.04 11.07
N THR A 47 -2.70 -5.92 12.04
CA THR A 47 -3.71 -6.43 12.96
C THR A 47 -4.21 -5.30 13.86
N GLY A 48 -5.53 -5.23 14.03
CA GLY A 48 -6.18 -4.27 14.92
C GLY A 48 -7.58 -4.70 15.32
N ASN A 49 -8.14 -3.98 16.29
CA ASN A 49 -9.49 -4.23 16.78
C ASN A 49 -10.24 -2.89 16.96
N PRO A 50 -11.02 -2.44 15.96
CA PRO A 50 -11.74 -1.17 16.03
C PRO A 50 -12.74 -1.09 17.19
N THR A 51 -13.22 -2.23 17.72
CA THR A 51 -14.21 -2.22 18.81
C THR A 51 -13.64 -1.79 20.16
N THR A 52 -12.32 -1.78 20.27
CA THR A 52 -11.59 -1.25 21.44
C THR A 52 -11.36 0.26 21.36
N GLY A 53 -11.81 0.92 20.28
CA GLY A 53 -11.60 2.34 19.99
C GLY A 53 -10.25 2.67 19.38
N TYR A 54 -9.34 1.69 19.24
CA TYR A 54 -8.06 1.86 18.58
C TYR A 54 -8.18 1.72 17.07
N ILE A 55 -7.44 2.55 16.35
CA ILE A 55 -7.35 2.53 14.89
C ILE A 55 -5.90 2.64 14.45
N TRP A 56 -5.58 2.13 13.27
CA TRP A 56 -4.35 2.47 12.58
C TRP A 56 -4.56 3.73 11.75
N GLU A 57 -3.57 4.62 11.75
CA GLU A 57 -3.57 5.87 10.99
C GLU A 57 -2.18 6.13 10.42
N VAL A 58 -2.12 6.75 9.24
CA VAL A 58 -0.87 7.20 8.65
C VAL A 58 -0.38 8.45 9.38
N ALA A 59 0.78 8.36 10.03
CA ALA A 59 1.39 9.48 10.72
C ALA A 59 2.23 10.35 9.77
N SER A 60 3.04 9.73 8.91
CA SER A 60 3.89 10.46 7.97
C SER A 60 4.41 9.60 6.82
N PHE A 61 4.62 10.24 5.68
CA PHE A 61 5.46 9.81 4.56
C PHE A 61 5.73 11.03 3.67
N GLU A 62 6.69 10.92 2.75
CA GLU A 62 6.97 11.96 1.75
C GLU A 62 6.02 11.82 0.56
N ALA A 63 5.02 12.71 0.47
CA ALA A 63 4.02 12.71 -0.58
C ALA A 63 4.56 13.02 -1.99
N SER A 64 5.83 13.38 -2.10
CA SER A 64 6.54 13.51 -3.38
C SER A 64 7.08 12.18 -3.90
N ILE A 65 7.16 11.14 -3.04
CA ILE A 65 7.79 9.84 -3.36
C ILE A 65 6.75 8.72 -3.39
N ILE A 66 5.81 8.70 -2.44
CA ILE A 66 4.71 7.75 -2.41
C ILE A 66 3.36 8.46 -2.25
N LYS A 67 2.27 7.80 -2.62
CA LYS A 67 0.90 8.23 -2.34
C LYS A 67 0.09 7.07 -1.77
N GLN A 68 -0.86 7.37 -0.88
CA GLN A 68 -1.88 6.41 -0.46
C GLN A 68 -2.98 6.33 -1.53
N ILE A 69 -3.47 5.12 -1.78
CA ILE A 69 -4.59 4.85 -2.69
C ILE A 69 -5.83 4.58 -1.84
N GLY A 70 -6.83 5.46 -1.94
CA GLY A 70 -8.08 5.31 -1.20
C GLY A 70 -7.93 5.44 0.32
N GLU A 71 -8.98 5.03 1.04
CA GLU A 71 -9.01 4.98 2.50
C GLU A 71 -8.56 3.60 3.00
N ALA A 72 -8.09 3.55 4.25
CA ALA A 72 -7.74 2.28 4.88
C ALA A 72 -8.99 1.39 5.02
N ARG A 73 -8.85 0.10 4.71
CA ARG A 73 -9.93 -0.90 4.80
C ARG A 73 -9.75 -1.73 6.05
N PHE A 74 -10.84 -2.09 6.73
CA PHE A 74 -10.82 -3.03 7.85
C PHE A 74 -11.59 -4.31 7.52
N GLU A 75 -10.95 -5.45 7.71
CA GLU A 75 -11.53 -6.77 7.47
C GLU A 75 -11.44 -7.63 8.75
N PRO A 76 -12.57 -8.03 9.35
CA PRO A 76 -12.59 -8.90 10.54
C PRO A 76 -12.12 -10.32 10.19
N ASP A 77 -11.27 -10.94 11.04
CA ASP A 77 -10.65 -12.24 10.76
C ASP A 77 -11.66 -13.39 10.58
N ASP A 78 -12.75 -13.38 11.34
CA ASP A 78 -13.79 -14.42 11.29
C ASP A 78 -15.12 -13.91 10.69
N GLY A 79 -15.10 -12.71 10.09
CA GLY A 79 -16.26 -12.04 9.51
C GLY A 79 -17.33 -11.65 10.54
N LYS A 80 -17.07 -11.78 11.86
CA LYS A 80 -18.03 -11.41 12.89
C LYS A 80 -17.79 -9.98 13.36
N PRO A 81 -18.85 -9.17 13.56
CA PRO A 81 -18.71 -7.89 14.24
C PRO A 81 -18.10 -8.09 15.64
N GLY A 82 -17.08 -7.31 15.99
CA GLY A 82 -16.43 -7.41 17.30
C GLY A 82 -15.14 -8.22 17.34
N SER A 83 -14.81 -8.96 16.30
CA SER A 83 -13.54 -9.69 16.26
C SER A 83 -12.35 -8.76 16.03
N ASP A 84 -11.16 -9.28 16.32
CA ASP A 84 -9.94 -8.75 15.73
C ASP A 84 -10.02 -8.86 14.19
N GLY A 85 -9.17 -8.11 13.53
CA GLY A 85 -9.07 -8.12 12.08
C GLY A 85 -7.87 -7.35 11.61
N LYS A 86 -7.89 -7.00 10.33
CA LYS A 86 -6.75 -6.40 9.63
C LYS A 86 -7.13 -5.07 9.04
N TYR A 87 -6.25 -4.09 9.24
CA TYR A 87 -6.27 -2.82 8.52
C TYR A 87 -5.35 -2.94 7.31
N THR A 88 -5.89 -2.71 6.12
CA THR A 88 -5.15 -2.70 4.86
C THR A 88 -5.02 -1.27 4.36
N PHE A 89 -3.78 -0.85 4.11
CA PHE A 89 -3.42 0.43 3.51
C PHE A 89 -2.78 0.18 2.15
N GLU A 90 -3.35 0.75 1.10
CA GLU A 90 -2.80 0.66 -0.26
C GLU A 90 -1.94 1.90 -0.56
N PHE A 91 -0.79 1.70 -1.16
CA PHE A 91 0.13 2.75 -1.56
C PHE A 91 0.67 2.51 -2.97
N GLN A 92 1.20 3.57 -3.57
CA GLN A 92 1.93 3.50 -4.83
C GLN A 92 3.14 4.45 -4.78
N THR A 93 4.30 4.01 -5.25
CA THR A 93 5.43 4.90 -5.50
C THR A 93 5.13 5.79 -6.71
N ILE A 94 5.52 7.06 -6.68
CA ILE A 94 5.24 8.03 -7.76
C ILE A 94 6.48 8.74 -8.28
N ALA A 95 7.60 8.67 -7.55
CA ALA A 95 8.88 9.21 -7.96
C ALA A 95 10.03 8.43 -7.32
N ALA A 96 11.22 8.53 -7.91
CA ALA A 96 12.43 8.01 -7.29
C ALA A 96 12.79 8.82 -6.04
N GLY A 97 13.27 8.16 -4.99
CA GLY A 97 13.62 8.80 -3.73
C GLY A 97 13.65 7.81 -2.57
N GLN A 98 13.82 8.34 -1.35
CA GLN A 98 13.75 7.58 -0.11
C GLN A 98 12.76 8.23 0.85
N THR A 99 11.90 7.44 1.48
CA THR A 99 10.95 7.93 2.48
C THR A 99 10.66 6.90 3.55
N SER A 100 10.40 7.38 4.76
CA SER A 100 9.96 6.58 5.90
C SER A 100 8.44 6.64 5.98
N LEU A 101 7.77 5.51 5.75
CA LEU A 101 6.32 5.39 5.95
C LEU A 101 6.06 5.00 7.40
N ASN A 102 5.35 5.86 8.13
CA ASN A 102 5.04 5.68 9.54
C ASN A 102 3.53 5.58 9.75
N LEU A 103 3.09 4.49 10.37
CA LEU A 103 1.72 4.28 10.84
C LEU A 103 1.69 4.16 12.36
N ILE A 104 0.62 4.66 12.96
CA ILE A 104 0.41 4.67 14.41
C ILE A 104 -0.92 4.00 14.77
N TYR A 105 -0.91 3.21 15.84
CA TYR A 105 -2.10 2.57 16.40
C TYR A 105 -2.51 3.29 17.67
N HIS A 106 -3.60 4.05 17.61
CA HIS A 106 -3.98 4.96 18.69
C HIS A 106 -5.50 5.13 18.78
N ARG A 107 -5.96 5.74 19.87
CA ARG A 107 -7.34 6.19 20.04
C ARG A 107 -7.42 7.66 19.69
N LYS A 108 -8.20 7.99 18.64
CA LYS A 108 -8.35 9.38 18.16
C LYS A 108 -8.78 10.40 19.23
N PHE A 109 -9.38 9.96 20.33
CA PHE A 109 -9.85 10.81 21.43
C PHE A 109 -8.84 10.96 22.58
N GLU A 110 -7.69 10.27 22.55
CA GLU A 110 -6.63 10.35 23.56
C GLU A 110 -5.46 11.20 23.01
N GLU A 111 -5.63 12.53 23.01
CA GLU A 111 -4.71 13.46 22.32
C GLU A 111 -3.27 13.52 22.87
N ASN A 112 -3.06 13.12 24.14
CA ASN A 112 -1.78 13.25 24.83
C ASN A 112 -1.12 11.92 25.18
N GLU A 113 -1.69 10.80 24.72
CA GLU A 113 -1.12 9.47 24.95
C GLU A 113 -0.24 9.05 23.78
N PRO A 114 0.92 8.43 24.02
CA PRO A 114 1.71 7.87 22.94
C PRO A 114 0.93 6.74 22.23
N PRO A 115 1.16 6.53 20.92
CA PRO A 115 0.56 5.41 20.20
C PRO A 115 0.85 4.07 20.90
N ALA A 116 -0.16 3.21 20.97
CA ALA A 116 -0.03 1.89 21.57
C ALA A 116 0.87 0.96 20.72
N LYS A 117 0.91 1.17 19.40
CA LYS A 117 1.82 0.51 18.48
C LYS A 117 2.25 1.49 17.39
N THR A 118 3.41 1.22 16.80
CA THR A 118 3.91 1.92 15.62
C THR A 118 4.40 0.90 14.60
N PHE A 119 4.23 1.24 13.32
CA PHE A 119 4.79 0.49 12.21
C PHE A 119 5.55 1.46 11.31
N THR A 120 6.79 1.12 11.00
CA THR A 120 7.68 1.95 10.19
C THR A 120 8.38 1.09 9.15
N ILE A 121 8.38 1.52 7.89
CA ILE A 121 9.23 0.94 6.84
C ILE A 121 9.93 2.03 6.06
N GLU A 122 11.20 1.78 5.73
CA GLU A 122 11.97 2.65 4.84
C GLU A 122 11.76 2.21 3.40
N ILE A 123 11.35 3.13 2.53
CA ILE A 123 11.02 2.87 1.13
C ILE A 123 12.06 3.55 0.26
N VAL A 124 12.76 2.76 -0.56
CA VAL A 124 13.67 3.24 -1.60
C VAL A 124 13.01 3.03 -2.96
N ALA A 125 12.47 4.12 -3.51
CA ALA A 125 11.78 4.13 -4.80
C ALA A 125 12.75 4.48 -5.95
N GLY A 126 12.54 3.88 -7.12
CA GLY A 126 13.37 4.12 -8.31
C GLY A 126 14.51 3.13 -8.50
N THR A 127 14.51 2.03 -7.76
CA THR A 127 15.38 0.89 -8.05
C THR A 127 14.79 0.09 -9.21
N MET A 128 15.08 0.48 -10.46
CA MET A 128 14.97 -0.48 -11.57
C MET A 128 15.90 -1.63 -11.23
N GLY A 129 15.37 -2.86 -11.24
CA GLY A 129 16.04 -4.09 -10.83
C GLY A 129 17.55 -4.01 -10.98
N ARG A 130 18.25 -4.06 -9.85
CA ARG A 130 19.70 -4.17 -9.81
C ARG A 130 20.06 -5.37 -10.69
N ILE A 131 20.55 -5.14 -11.90
CA ILE A 131 21.33 -6.14 -12.61
C ILE A 131 22.53 -6.33 -11.69
N LEU A 132 22.44 -7.33 -10.84
CA LEU A 132 23.58 -7.84 -10.13
C LEU A 132 24.42 -8.59 -11.16
N GLU A 133 25.23 -7.86 -11.91
CA GLU A 133 26.53 -8.39 -12.26
C GLU A 133 27.43 -8.17 -11.04
N GLU A 134 27.67 -9.25 -10.30
CA GLU A 134 29.00 -9.73 -9.90
C GLU A 134 28.91 -11.20 -9.44
#